data_AF-A0A011QDB8-F1
#
_entry.id   AF-A0A011QDB8-F1
#
_cell.length_a   1.000
_cell.length_b   1.000
_cell.length_c   1.000
_cell.angle_alpha   90.00
_cell.angle_beta   90.00
_cell.angle_gamma   90.00
#
_symmetry.space_group_name_H-M   'P 1'
#
loop_
_entity.id
_entity.type
_entity.pdbx_description
1 polymer ?
#
loop_
_entity_poly.entity_id
_entity_poly.type
_entity_poly.pdbx_seq_one_letter_code
_entity_poly.pdbx_strand_id
1 'polypeptide(L)'
;MYARGGDLVVLGAVNAGAEVIADGNIHIYAPLHGRALAGASGATEARIFCTRFDAELVSVAGLYRTFDGGVPHKLAGRPVQVRLSESADSDANQLIVEALDTD
;
A
#
# COMPACT_ATOMS: atom_id res chain seq x y z
N MET A 1 -2.72 7.48 11.69
CA MET A 1 -1.90 8.67 11.39
C MET A 1 -2.28 9.19 10.01
N TYR A 2 -2.26 10.50 9.78
CA TYR A 2 -2.60 11.08 8.48
C TYR A 2 -1.58 12.16 8.08
N ALA A 3 -0.96 11.99 6.90
CA ALA A 3 -0.08 12.98 6.27
C ALA A 3 -0.86 13.75 5.20
N ARG A 4 -1.34 14.94 5.56
CA ARG A 4 -2.08 15.82 4.65
C ARG A 4 -1.12 16.57 3.72
N GLY A 5 -1.42 16.61 2.43
CA GLY A 5 -0.68 17.35 1.41
C GLY A 5 0.71 16.81 1.10
N GLY A 6 1.04 15.58 1.50
CA GLY A 6 2.38 15.03 1.28
C GLY A 6 2.49 13.53 1.52
N ASP A 7 3.73 13.07 1.47
CA ASP A 7 4.11 11.68 1.65
C ASP A 7 4.25 11.33 3.14
N LEU A 8 4.11 10.05 3.46
CA LEU A 8 4.30 9.51 4.80
C LEU A 8 5.43 8.48 4.81
N VAL A 9 6.42 8.69 5.69
CA VAL A 9 7.49 7.72 5.95
C VAL A 9 7.32 7.15 7.36
N VAL A 10 7.26 5.83 7.48
CA VAL A 10 7.03 5.10 8.73
C VAL A 10 8.23 4.19 9.00
N LEU A 11 8.89 4.42 10.14
CA LEU A 11 10.05 3.63 10.60
C LEU A 11 9.69 2.61 11.69
N GLY A 12 8.45 2.65 12.19
CA GLY A 12 7.94 1.72 13.21
C GLY A 12 6.90 0.76 12.63
N ALA A 13 6.62 -0.32 13.35
CA ALA A 13 5.60 -1.28 12.92
C ALA A 13 4.22 -0.62 12.81
N VAL A 14 3.51 -0.88 11.71
CA VAL A 14 2.09 -0.58 11.57
C VAL A 14 1.35 -1.83 12.04
N ASN A 15 0.97 -1.86 13.32
CA ASN A 15 0.35 -3.04 13.93
C ASN A 15 -1.05 -3.32 13.37
N ALA A 16 -1.54 -4.54 13.58
CA ALA A 16 -2.93 -4.90 13.29
C ALA A 16 -3.91 -3.89 13.93
N GLY A 17 -4.96 -3.54 13.20
CA GLY A 17 -5.91 -2.50 13.58
C GLY A 17 -5.45 -1.06 13.35
N ALA A 18 -4.13 -0.80 13.23
CA ALA A 18 -3.60 0.53 12.98
C ALA A 18 -3.82 0.98 11.52
N GLU A 19 -3.94 2.28 11.33
CA GLU A 19 -4.18 2.88 10.02
C GLU A 19 -3.23 4.06 9.77
N VAL A 20 -2.60 4.03 8.59
CA VAL A 20 -1.76 5.11 8.09
C VAL A 20 -2.32 5.61 6.76
N ILE A 21 -2.45 6.92 6.64
CA ILE A 21 -3.06 7.58 5.49
C ILE A 21 -2.11 8.68 5.01
N ALA A 22 -1.98 8.84 3.70
CA ALA A 22 -1.28 9.97 3.09
C ALA A 22 -2.02 10.46 1.85
N ASP A 23 -1.95 11.77 1.59
CA ASP A 23 -2.41 12.32 0.31
C ASP A 23 -1.44 11.96 -0.82
N GLY A 24 -0.15 11.79 -0.52
CA GLY A 24 0.87 11.30 -1.44
C GLY A 24 1.19 9.82 -1.24
N ASN A 25 2.48 9.48 -1.33
CA ASN A 25 3.04 8.15 -1.15
C ASN A 25 3.10 7.72 0.31
N ILE A 26 3.17 6.41 0.54
CA ILE A 26 3.46 5.82 1.85
C ILE A 26 4.69 4.92 1.72
N HIS A 27 5.70 5.15 2.57
CA HIS A 27 6.88 4.31 2.69
C HIS A 27 6.92 3.72 4.10
N ILE A 28 6.89 2.39 4.21
CA ILE A 28 6.92 1.69 5.49
C ILE A 28 8.17 0.82 5.56
N TYR A 29 9.16 1.26 6.33
CA TYR A 29 10.44 0.56 6.50
C TYR A 29 10.44 -0.36 7.73
N ALA A 30 9.28 -0.93 8.04
CA ALA A 30 9.01 -1.82 9.16
C ALA A 30 7.86 -2.79 8.79
N PRO A 31 7.47 -3.75 9.64
CA PRO A 31 6.32 -4.61 9.35
C PRO A 31 5.03 -3.80 9.15
N LEU A 32 4.34 -4.06 8.04
CA LEU A 32 2.98 -3.58 7.79
C LEU A 32 2.00 -4.71 8.08
N HIS A 33 1.38 -4.70 9.26
CA HIS A 33 0.29 -5.60 9.67
C HIS A 33 -1.08 -4.94 9.60
N GLY A 34 -1.16 -3.61 9.76
CA GLY A 34 -2.40 -2.85 9.68
C GLY A 34 -2.76 -2.42 8.26
N ARG A 35 -3.27 -1.19 8.14
CA ARG A 35 -3.82 -0.64 6.89
C ARG A 35 -3.03 0.57 6.40
N ALA A 36 -2.80 0.64 5.08
CA ALA A 36 -2.13 1.75 4.43
C ALA A 36 -2.96 2.31 3.27
N LEU A 37 -3.27 3.61 3.32
CA LEU A 37 -4.10 4.30 2.33
C LEU A 37 -3.34 5.49 1.74
N ALA A 38 -2.75 5.29 0.56
CA ALA A 38 -2.03 6.32 -0.18
C ALA A 38 -2.96 7.03 -1.18
N GLY A 39 -2.60 8.23 -1.60
CA GLY A 39 -3.39 8.98 -2.56
C GLY A 39 -4.77 9.38 -2.04
N ALA A 40 -4.92 9.67 -0.74
CA ALA A 40 -6.22 9.96 -0.12
C ALA A 40 -6.93 11.19 -0.73
N SER A 41 -6.18 12.10 -1.37
CA SER A 41 -6.70 13.23 -2.13
C SER A 41 -7.12 12.89 -3.57
N GLY A 42 -7.06 11.60 -3.97
CA GLY A 42 -7.34 11.13 -5.33
C GLY A 42 -6.11 11.00 -6.23
N ALA A 43 -4.89 11.06 -5.69
CA ALA A 43 -3.65 10.93 -6.48
C ALA A 43 -3.44 9.48 -6.95
N THR A 44 -3.76 9.20 -8.21
CA THR A 44 -3.69 7.84 -8.81
C THR A 44 -2.26 7.37 -9.07
N GLU A 45 -1.33 8.31 -9.16
CA GLU A 45 0.10 8.11 -9.25
C GLU A 45 0.76 7.73 -7.92
N ALA A 46 0.06 7.87 -6.80
CA ALA A 46 0.59 7.54 -5.48
C ALA A 46 0.93 6.05 -5.36
N ARG A 47 1.86 5.75 -4.46
CA ARG A 47 2.40 4.41 -4.23
C ARG A 47 2.46 4.09 -2.75
N ILE A 48 2.34 2.80 -2.43
CA ILE A 48 2.74 2.28 -1.11
C ILE A 48 3.95 1.39 -1.34
N PHE A 49 5.00 1.61 -0.56
CA PHE A 49 6.17 0.75 -0.48
C PHE A 49 6.29 0.21 0.94
N CYS A 50 6.57 -1.07 1.08
CA CYS A 50 6.97 -1.61 2.37
C CYS A 50 8.11 -2.62 2.25
N THR A 51 8.88 -2.77 3.31
CA THR A 51 9.96 -3.78 3.39
C THR A 51 9.46 -5.16 3.84
N ARG A 52 8.33 -5.21 4.55
CA ARG A 52 7.71 -6.46 5.00
C ARG A 52 6.19 -6.36 4.95
N PHE A 53 5.60 -7.09 4.02
CA PHE A 53 4.16 -7.02 3.71
C PHE A 53 3.36 -8.13 4.40
N ASP A 54 2.51 -7.78 5.36
CA ASP A 54 1.58 -8.67 6.05
C ASP A 54 0.26 -7.91 6.34
N ALA A 55 -0.16 -7.03 5.41
CA ALA A 55 -1.17 -6.00 5.60
C ALA A 55 -2.61 -6.53 5.70
N GLU A 56 -3.45 -5.88 6.49
CA GLU A 56 -4.91 -6.07 6.48
C GLU A 56 -5.55 -5.50 5.20
N LEU A 57 -5.14 -4.29 4.81
CA LEU A 57 -5.69 -3.55 3.68
C LEU A 57 -4.64 -2.61 3.09
N VAL A 58 -4.64 -2.51 1.76
CA VAL A 58 -3.94 -1.43 1.05
C VAL A 58 -4.87 -0.70 0.10
N SER A 59 -4.68 0.60 -0.04
CA SER A 59 -5.43 1.43 -0.99
C SER A 59 -4.55 2.47 -1.66
N VAL A 60 -4.85 2.73 -2.93
CA VAL A 60 -4.32 3.86 -3.70
C VAL A 60 -5.50 4.56 -4.38
N ALA A 61 -5.66 5.85 -4.10
CA ALA A 61 -6.72 6.70 -4.68
C ALA A 61 -8.13 6.09 -4.58
N GLY A 62 -8.45 5.50 -3.42
CA GLY A 62 -9.77 4.94 -3.13
C GLY A 62 -10.02 3.53 -3.67
N LEU A 63 -9.18 3.01 -4.57
CA LEU A 63 -9.19 1.58 -4.91
C LEU A 63 -8.44 0.81 -3.84
N TYR A 64 -9.03 -0.27 -3.32
CA TYR A 64 -8.48 -1.02 -2.20
C TYR A 64 -8.49 -2.52 -2.44
N ARG A 65 -7.66 -3.22 -1.66
CA ARG A 65 -7.65 -4.68 -1.54
C ARG A 65 -7.52 -5.05 -0.07
N THR A 66 -8.40 -5.94 0.39
CA THR A 66 -8.30 -6.57 1.72
C THR A 66 -7.61 -7.92 1.63
N PHE A 67 -7.05 -8.37 2.75
CA PHE A 67 -6.39 -9.67 2.88
C PHE A 67 -7.02 -10.51 4.01
N ASP A 68 -8.36 -10.50 4.10
CA ASP A 68 -9.11 -11.23 5.14
C ASP A 68 -8.86 -12.75 5.12
N GLY A 69 -8.55 -13.29 3.93
CA GLY A 69 -8.15 -14.69 3.73
C GLY A 69 -6.66 -14.97 3.93
N GLY A 70 -5.90 -13.97 4.38
CA GLY A 70 -4.44 -14.00 4.51
C GLY A 70 -3.71 -13.46 3.28
N VAL A 71 -2.47 -13.04 3.51
CA VAL A 71 -1.59 -12.53 2.45
C VAL A 71 -1.04 -13.71 1.62
N PRO A 72 -1.10 -13.66 0.28
CA PRO A 72 -0.52 -14.69 -0.57
C PRO A 72 0.97 -14.90 -0.28
N HIS A 73 1.43 -16.15 -0.25
CA HIS A 73 2.82 -16.51 0.07
C HIS A 73 3.87 -15.77 -0.79
N LYS A 74 3.52 -15.43 -2.04
CA LYS A 74 4.42 -14.67 -2.94
C LYS A 74 4.66 -13.22 -2.51
N LEU A 75 3.86 -12.69 -1.58
CA LEU A 75 3.92 -11.33 -1.04
C LEU A 75 4.25 -11.32 0.46
N ALA A 76 3.77 -12.31 1.22
CA ALA A 76 3.88 -12.37 2.68
C ALA A 76 5.33 -12.20 3.16
N GLY A 77 5.54 -11.26 4.08
CA GLY A 77 6.85 -10.94 4.63
C GLY A 77 7.86 -10.32 3.66
N ARG A 78 7.51 -10.07 2.39
CA ARG A 78 8.43 -9.56 1.37
C ARG A 78 8.34 -8.05 1.20
N PRO A 79 9.37 -7.43 0.62
CA PRO A 79 9.26 -6.09 0.07
C PRO A 79 8.20 -6.04 -1.03
N VAL A 80 7.30 -5.07 -0.96
CA VAL A 80 6.14 -4.95 -1.87
C VAL A 80 5.94 -3.51 -2.28
N GLN A 81 5.50 -3.34 -3.54
CA GLN A 81 4.93 -2.10 -4.05
C GLN A 81 3.44 -2.29 -4.32
N VAL A 82 2.65 -1.28 -3.96
CA VAL A 82 1.26 -1.14 -4.34
C VAL A 82 1.10 0.09 -5.21
N ARG A 83 0.40 -0.08 -6.34
CA ARG A 83 0.16 1.01 -7.31
C ARG A 83 -1.13 0.82 -8.07
N LEU A 84 -1.62 1.88 -8.68
CA LEU A 84 -2.55 1.76 -9.78
C LEU A 84 -1.81 1.53 -11.10
N SER A 85 -2.41 0.71 -11.95
CA SER A 85 -2.06 0.56 -13.36
C SER A 85 -3.29 0.87 -14.19
N GLU A 86 -3.09 1.58 -15.29
CA GLU A 86 -4.09 1.68 -16.35
C GLU A 86 -4.19 0.31 -17.04
N SER A 87 -5.41 -0.14 -17.28
CA SER A 87 -5.66 -1.36 -18.02
C SER A 87 -5.91 -1.00 -19.49
N ALA A 88 -5.20 -1.63 -20.43
CA ALA A 88 -5.35 -1.30 -21.86
C ALA A 88 -6.77 -1.61 -22.41
N ASP A 89 -7.49 -2.51 -21.75
CA ASP A 89 -8.79 -3.02 -22.19
C ASP A 89 -9.99 -2.38 -21.47
N SER A 90 -9.76 -1.51 -20.46
CA SER A 90 -10.82 -0.80 -19.74
C SER A 90 -10.34 0.55 -19.20
N ASP A 91 -11.21 1.56 -19.21
CA ASP A 91 -10.95 2.87 -18.57
C ASP A 91 -10.89 2.79 -17.03
N ALA A 92 -10.80 1.58 -16.45
CA ALA A 92 -10.77 1.36 -15.02
C ALA A 92 -9.35 1.08 -14.55
N ASN A 93 -8.90 1.86 -13.57
CA ASN A 93 -7.64 1.59 -12.88
C ASN A 93 -7.69 0.24 -12.16
N GLN A 94 -6.56 -0.49 -12.19
CA GLN A 94 -6.39 -1.72 -11.44
C GLN A 94 -5.37 -1.53 -10.31
N LEU A 95 -5.71 -1.96 -9.10
CA LEU A 95 -4.75 -2.01 -7.98
C LEU A 95 -3.82 -3.22 -8.13
N ILE A 96 -2.54 -2.95 -8.37
CA ILE A 96 -1.47 -3.94 -8.46
C ILE A 96 -0.74 -4.01 -7.13
N VAL A 97 -0.51 -5.24 -6.66
CA VAL A 97 0.30 -5.55 -5.46
C VAL A 97 1.36 -6.54 -5.91
N GLU A 98 2.61 -6.07 -5.98
CA GLU A 98 3.73 -6.84 -6.54
C GLU A 98 4.91 -6.83 -5.58
N ALA A 99 5.61 -7.98 -5.49
CA ALA A 99 6.84 -8.05 -4.72
C ALA A 99 7.93 -7.26 -5.46
N LEU A 100 8.73 -6.51 -4.71
CA LEU A 100 9.91 -5.83 -5.25
C LEU A 100 11.07 -6.81 -5.35
N ASP A 101 11.88 -6.61 -6.38
CA ASP A 101 13.16 -7.28 -6.52
C ASP A 101 14.22 -6.52 -5.72
N THR A 102 15.05 -7.24 -4.98
CA THR A 102 16.06 -6.64 -4.07
C THR A 102 17.41 -7.31 -4.22
N ASP A 103 17.76 -7.71 -5.46
CA ASP A 103 19.05 -8.29 -5.85
C ASP A 103 20.28 -7.65 -5.17
#